data_AF-A0A4C1VYR6-F1
#
_entry.id   AF-A0A4C1VYR6-F1
#
_cell.length_a   1.000
_cell.length_b   1.000
_cell.length_c   1.000
_cell.angle_alpha   90.00
_cell.angle_beta   90.00
_cell.angle_gamma   90.00
#
_symmetry.space_group_name_H-M   'P 1'
#
loop_
_entity.id
_entity.type
_entity.pdbx_description
1 polymer ?
#
loop_
_entity_poly.entity_id
_entity_poly.type
_entity_poly.pdbx_seq_one_letter_code
_entity_poly.pdbx_strand_id
1 'polypeptide(L)'
;MKKFSEAVINYITTSSLQFPSKVIWELSEIAEDDMGGTSGGIYSLGLAAAAQSLAGEKAIDILAWQRSLESALQAISKYGGAEPGDRTMLDTLHSALKALRSGLKGGDAKKALTETIVAAEKGAKATITMMAKAGRAAYVSSEHLREEDAGAHAAALWTRAILSKIIKELYA
;
A
#
# COMPACT_ATOMS: atom_id res chain seq x y z
N MET A 1 2.98 9.68 -8.62
CA MET A 1 3.82 8.46 -8.61
C MET A 1 5.22 8.69 -9.17
N LYS A 2 5.43 9.18 -10.41
CA LYS A 2 6.79 9.35 -10.97
C LYS A 2 7.73 10.21 -10.11
N LYS A 3 7.33 11.44 -9.77
CA LYS A 3 8.11 12.34 -8.91
C LYS A 3 8.43 11.71 -7.55
N PHE A 4 7.40 11.16 -6.90
CA PHE A 4 7.55 10.41 -5.65
C PHE A 4 8.58 9.28 -5.77
N SER A 5 8.53 8.46 -6.82
CA SER A 5 9.52 7.39 -7.01
C SER A 5 10.94 7.90 -7.25
N GLU A 6 11.11 9.02 -7.96
CA GLU A 6 12.43 9.65 -8.16
C GLU A 6 12.99 10.17 -6.83
N ALA A 7 12.15 10.82 -6.01
CA ALA A 7 12.53 11.29 -4.67
C ALA A 7 12.88 10.14 -3.73
N VAL A 8 12.09 9.06 -3.73
CA VAL A 8 12.37 7.83 -2.97
C VAL A 8 13.72 7.23 -3.38
N ILE A 9 14.02 7.15 -4.68
CA ILE A 9 15.31 6.64 -5.18
C ILE A 9 16.48 7.50 -4.69
N ASN A 10 16.33 8.83 -4.71
CA ASN A 10 17.35 9.72 -4.18
C ASN A 10 17.53 9.53 -2.66
N TYR A 11 16.44 9.40 -1.92
CA TYR A 11 16.48 9.18 -0.48
C TYR A 11 17.21 7.87 -0.10
N ILE A 12 16.85 6.74 -0.72
CA ILE A 12 17.45 5.44 -0.38
C ILE A 12 18.93 5.33 -0.74
N THR A 13 19.44 6.18 -1.64
CA THR A 13 20.86 6.19 -2.01
C THR A 13 21.70 7.12 -1.14
N THR A 14 21.07 8.02 -0.39
CA THR A 14 21.76 9.08 0.39
C THR A 14 21.53 8.99 1.89
N SER A 15 20.57 8.18 2.35
CA SER A 15 20.14 8.13 3.75
C SER A 15 20.36 6.75 4.40
N SER A 16 20.42 6.73 5.74
CA SER A 16 20.54 5.48 6.50
C SER A 16 19.21 4.74 6.56
N LEU A 17 19.23 3.44 6.21
CA LEU A 17 18.04 2.58 6.18
C LEU A 17 17.94 1.65 7.40
N GLN A 18 18.66 1.94 8.48
CA GLN A 18 18.77 1.05 9.65
C GLN A 18 17.48 0.91 10.46
N PHE A 19 16.62 1.93 10.48
CA PHE A 19 15.44 1.99 11.33
C PHE A 19 14.17 2.02 10.47
N PRO A 20 13.46 0.90 10.31
CA PRO A 20 12.30 0.82 9.41
C PRO A 20 11.22 1.86 9.71
N SER A 21 10.88 2.11 10.98
CA SER A 21 9.90 3.13 11.35
C SER A 21 10.31 4.53 10.90
N LYS A 22 11.58 4.90 11.08
CA LYS A 22 12.12 6.19 10.62
C LYS A 22 12.13 6.29 9.10
N VAL A 23 12.54 5.22 8.41
CA VAL A 23 12.53 5.17 6.94
C VAL A 23 11.12 5.41 6.43
N ILE A 24 10.12 4.68 6.94
CA ILE A 24 8.72 4.84 6.51
C ILE A 24 8.17 6.23 6.87
N TRP A 25 8.61 6.83 7.99
CA TRP A 25 8.26 8.21 8.33
C TRP A 25 8.82 9.21 7.31
N GLU A 26 10.10 9.13 6.97
CA GLU A 26 10.71 10.02 5.98
C GLU A 26 10.08 9.81 4.59
N LEU A 27 9.67 8.58 4.24
CA LEU A 27 8.88 8.34 3.03
C LEU A 27 7.49 9.02 3.06
N SER A 28 6.91 9.23 4.25
CA SER A 28 5.64 9.96 4.39
C SER A 28 5.80 11.44 4.07
N GLU A 29 6.89 12.06 4.55
CA GLU A 29 7.23 13.46 4.26
C GLU A 29 7.52 13.63 2.76
N ILE A 30 8.29 12.72 2.17
CA ILE A 30 8.54 12.70 0.71
C ILE A 30 7.24 12.55 -0.09
N ALA A 31 6.29 11.73 0.38
CA ALA A 31 5.00 11.58 -0.30
C ALA A 31 4.19 12.88 -0.26
N GLU A 32 4.23 13.61 0.85
CA GLU A 32 3.56 14.90 1.01
C GLU A 32 4.15 15.96 0.08
N ASP A 33 5.48 16.07 0.06
CA ASP A 33 6.21 17.12 -0.66
C ASP A 33 6.28 16.87 -2.19
N ASP A 34 6.57 15.64 -2.62
CA ASP A 34 6.95 15.37 -4.02
C ASP A 34 5.83 14.75 -4.86
N MET A 35 4.87 14.07 -4.24
CA MET A 35 3.86 13.32 -5.01
C MET A 35 2.77 14.22 -5.59
N GLY A 36 2.39 15.27 -4.84
CA GLY A 36 1.37 16.25 -5.19
C GLY A 36 -0.07 15.70 -5.23
N GLY A 37 -1.03 16.61 -5.08
CA GLY A 37 -2.47 16.31 -5.13
C GLY A 37 -2.96 15.41 -3.97
N THR A 38 -4.20 14.94 -4.08
CA THR A 38 -4.83 14.10 -3.04
C THR A 38 -4.03 12.82 -2.76
N SER A 39 -3.42 12.23 -3.78
CA SER A 39 -2.63 11.02 -3.60
C SER A 39 -1.41 11.24 -2.69
N GLY A 40 -0.72 12.38 -2.78
CA GLY A 40 0.40 12.68 -1.87
C GLY A 40 -0.02 12.71 -0.41
N GLY A 41 -1.13 13.41 -0.11
CA GLY A 41 -1.69 13.43 1.24
C GLY A 41 -2.14 12.05 1.74
N ILE A 42 -2.77 11.23 0.89
CA ILE A 42 -3.22 9.88 1.27
C ILE A 42 -2.04 8.93 1.48
N TYR A 43 -1.00 8.98 0.64
CA TYR A 43 0.21 8.18 0.84
C TYR A 43 0.98 8.65 2.09
N SER A 44 1.16 9.96 2.29
CA SER A 44 1.78 10.52 3.50
C SER A 44 1.04 10.03 4.75
N LEU A 45 -0.27 10.19 4.80
CA LEU A 45 -1.11 9.73 5.90
C LEU A 45 -0.93 8.23 6.21
N GLY A 46 -1.01 7.38 5.18
CA GLY A 46 -0.86 5.94 5.35
C GLY A 46 0.55 5.55 5.82
N LEU A 47 1.58 6.15 5.24
CA LEU A 47 2.98 5.91 5.60
C LEU A 47 3.29 6.39 7.03
N ALA A 48 2.82 7.57 7.42
CA ALA A 48 2.99 8.09 8.77
C ALA A 48 2.33 7.16 9.82
N ALA A 49 1.12 6.65 9.53
CA ALA A 49 0.45 5.69 10.41
C ALA A 49 1.20 4.34 10.46
N ALA A 50 1.70 3.84 9.33
CA ALA A 50 2.56 2.65 9.27
C ALA A 50 3.84 2.82 10.10
N ALA A 51 4.51 3.97 9.99
CA ALA A 51 5.73 4.30 10.72
C ALA A 51 5.50 4.32 12.24
N GLN A 52 4.42 4.99 12.68
CA GLN A 52 4.04 5.03 14.09
C GLN A 52 3.73 3.64 14.64
N SER A 53 3.02 2.81 13.86
CA SER A 53 2.78 1.41 14.24
C SER A 53 4.09 0.65 14.44
N LEU A 54 5.05 0.76 13.51
CA LEU A 54 6.35 0.09 13.64
C LEU A 54 7.19 0.64 14.80
N ALA A 55 7.11 1.94 15.10
CA ALA A 55 7.84 2.55 16.21
C ALA A 55 7.40 2.01 17.58
N GLY A 56 6.15 1.53 17.68
CA GLY A 56 5.61 0.91 18.91
C GLY A 56 5.97 -0.57 19.08
N GLU A 57 6.60 -1.21 18.08
CA GLU A 57 6.90 -2.64 18.10
C GLU A 57 8.22 -2.94 18.80
N LYS A 58 8.25 -4.00 19.62
CA LYS A 58 9.50 -4.45 20.29
C LYS A 58 10.47 -5.13 19.32
N ALA A 59 9.93 -5.75 18.27
CA ALA A 59 10.69 -6.42 17.23
C ALA A 59 9.95 -6.27 15.90
N ILE A 60 10.70 -6.05 14.83
CA ILE A 60 10.15 -5.88 13.48
C ILE A 60 10.12 -7.22 12.77
N ASP A 61 9.09 -8.02 13.05
CA ASP A 61 8.80 -9.27 12.36
C ASP A 61 7.70 -9.11 11.29
N ILE A 62 7.32 -10.20 10.62
CA ILE A 62 6.28 -10.16 9.59
C ILE A 62 4.90 -9.75 10.15
N LEU A 63 4.63 -10.00 11.44
CA LEU A 63 3.39 -9.60 12.07
C LEU A 63 3.39 -8.10 12.39
N ALA A 64 4.54 -7.52 12.74
CA ALA A 64 4.73 -6.07 12.86
C ALA A 64 4.45 -5.37 11.53
N TRP A 65 4.98 -5.88 10.41
CA TRP A 65 4.67 -5.35 9.08
C TRP A 65 3.19 -5.51 8.70
N GLN A 66 2.56 -6.63 9.06
CA GLN A 66 1.12 -6.84 8.85
C GLN A 66 0.26 -5.86 9.64
N ARG A 67 0.63 -5.54 10.89
CA ARG A 67 -0.05 -4.53 11.74
C ARG A 67 0.19 -3.11 11.23
N SER A 68 1.40 -2.84 10.73
CA SER A 68 1.75 -1.56 10.11
C SER A 68 0.92 -1.28 8.86
N LEU A 69 0.78 -2.26 7.96
CA LEU A 69 -0.11 -2.14 6.80
C LEU A 69 -1.56 -1.92 7.23
N GLU A 70 -2.05 -2.67 8.22
CA GLU A 70 -3.40 -2.45 8.75
C GLU A 70 -3.61 -1.03 9.28
N SER A 71 -2.65 -0.51 10.04
CA SER A 71 -2.71 0.86 10.58
C SER A 71 -2.74 1.90 9.46
N ALA A 72 -1.97 1.70 8.39
CA ALA A 72 -2.01 2.55 7.20
C ALA A 72 -3.39 2.55 6.55
N LEU A 73 -4.00 1.37 6.34
CA LEU A 73 -5.32 1.28 5.70
C LEU A 73 -6.42 1.88 6.57
N GLN A 74 -6.37 1.68 7.89
CA GLN A 74 -7.32 2.30 8.82
C GLN A 74 -7.20 3.82 8.81
N ALA A 75 -5.98 4.37 8.77
CA ALA A 75 -5.77 5.81 8.69
C ALA A 75 -6.32 6.37 7.37
N ILE A 76 -5.98 5.73 6.23
CA ILE A 76 -6.46 6.15 4.91
C ILE A 76 -7.98 6.11 4.83
N SER A 77 -8.64 5.06 5.32
CA SER A 77 -10.11 5.00 5.31
C SER A 77 -10.71 6.08 6.21
N LYS A 78 -10.23 6.19 7.46
CA LYS A 78 -10.77 7.13 8.45
C LYS A 78 -10.66 8.60 8.04
N TYR A 79 -9.49 9.02 7.54
CA TYR A 79 -9.24 10.44 7.24
C TYR A 79 -9.32 10.76 5.74
N GLY A 80 -9.15 9.76 4.88
CA GLY A 80 -9.34 9.91 3.43
C GLY A 80 -10.79 9.74 2.97
N GLY A 81 -11.65 9.16 3.81
CA GLY A 81 -13.10 9.06 3.56
C GLY A 81 -13.51 8.04 2.49
N ALA A 82 -12.62 7.11 2.13
CA ALA A 82 -12.89 6.03 1.21
C ALA A 82 -12.93 4.69 1.95
N GLU A 83 -13.73 3.76 1.47
CA GLU A 83 -13.84 2.39 1.98
C GLU A 83 -13.55 1.36 0.89
N PRO A 84 -13.26 0.09 1.25
CA PRO A 84 -13.29 -1.00 0.28
C PRO A 84 -14.63 -1.03 -0.48
N GLY A 85 -14.58 -1.05 -1.80
CA GLY A 85 -15.70 -0.97 -2.71
C GLY A 85 -15.92 0.41 -3.34
N ASP A 86 -15.13 1.42 -2.97
CA ASP A 86 -15.26 2.79 -3.49
C ASP A 86 -14.42 3.07 -4.74
N ARG A 87 -13.77 2.02 -5.28
CA ARG A 87 -12.92 2.07 -6.47
C ARG A 87 -11.65 2.91 -6.23
N THR A 88 -10.84 2.49 -5.26
CA THR A 88 -9.59 3.18 -4.88
C THR A 88 -8.47 2.19 -4.57
N MET A 89 -7.30 2.70 -4.16
CA MET A 89 -6.20 1.85 -3.66
C MET A 89 -6.58 0.96 -2.47
N LEU A 90 -7.62 1.31 -1.71
CA LEU A 90 -8.06 0.47 -0.59
C LEU A 90 -8.57 -0.89 -1.05
N ASP A 91 -9.18 -1.00 -2.24
CA ASP A 91 -9.67 -2.28 -2.78
C ASP A 91 -8.54 -3.30 -2.94
N THR A 92 -7.40 -2.82 -3.46
CA THR A 92 -6.22 -3.64 -3.67
C THR A 92 -5.55 -4.00 -2.36
N LEU A 93 -5.33 -3.01 -1.48
CA LEU A 93 -4.55 -3.21 -0.26
C LEU A 93 -5.33 -3.96 0.82
N HIS A 94 -6.66 -3.78 0.88
CA HIS A 94 -7.50 -4.55 1.78
C HIS A 94 -7.54 -6.03 1.36
N SER A 95 -7.62 -6.31 0.05
CA SER A 95 -7.52 -7.67 -0.49
C SER A 95 -6.16 -8.31 -0.14
N ALA A 96 -5.07 -7.57 -0.31
CA ALA A 96 -3.73 -8.00 0.08
C ALA A 96 -3.62 -8.29 1.58
N LEU A 97 -4.05 -7.38 2.44
CA LEU A 97 -4.00 -7.54 3.90
C LEU A 97 -4.81 -8.75 4.37
N LYS A 98 -5.98 -8.99 3.79
CA LYS A 98 -6.81 -10.17 4.10
C LYS A 98 -6.10 -11.47 3.75
N ALA A 99 -5.47 -11.54 2.58
CA ALA A 99 -4.68 -12.70 2.17
C ALA A 99 -3.47 -12.92 3.07
N LEU A 100 -2.72 -11.86 3.39
CA LEU A 100 -1.56 -11.94 4.29
C LEU A 100 -1.97 -12.48 5.67
N ARG A 101 -3.03 -11.94 6.27
CA ARG A 101 -3.55 -12.40 7.56
C ARG A 101 -3.97 -13.86 7.55
N SER A 102 -4.65 -14.29 6.49
CA SER A 102 -5.08 -15.69 6.35
C SER A 102 -3.90 -16.63 6.15
N GLY A 103 -2.95 -16.26 5.28
CA GLY A 103 -1.79 -17.07 4.95
C GLY A 103 -0.85 -17.26 6.14
N LEU A 104 -0.60 -16.20 6.92
CA LEU A 104 0.27 -16.29 8.10
C LEU A 104 -0.27 -17.22 9.19
N LYS A 105 -1.61 -17.37 9.31
CA LYS A 105 -2.21 -18.37 10.21
C LYS A 105 -1.95 -19.81 9.75
N GLY A 106 -1.69 -20.02 8.46
CA GLY A 106 -1.37 -21.34 7.89
C GLY A 106 0.08 -21.78 8.09
N GLY A 107 0.96 -20.92 8.61
CA GLY A 107 2.35 -21.26 8.95
C GLY A 107 3.35 -21.26 7.79
N ASP A 108 2.90 -21.18 6.54
CA ASP A 108 3.78 -21.05 5.36
C ASP A 108 3.88 -19.58 4.93
N ALA A 109 4.93 -18.91 5.40
CA ALA A 109 5.17 -17.49 5.12
C ALA A 109 5.45 -17.23 3.63
N LYS A 110 6.17 -18.10 2.92
CA LYS A 110 6.44 -17.91 1.49
C LYS A 110 5.15 -17.96 0.67
N LYS A 111 4.30 -18.94 0.97
CA LYS A 111 2.97 -19.06 0.36
C LYS A 111 2.10 -17.86 0.70
N ALA A 112 2.07 -17.42 1.96
CA ALA A 112 1.31 -16.24 2.37
C ALA A 112 1.70 -14.98 1.58
N LEU A 113 3.01 -14.73 1.40
CA LEU A 113 3.49 -13.60 0.60
C LEU A 113 3.09 -13.73 -0.88
N THR A 114 3.19 -14.93 -1.45
CA THR A 114 2.80 -15.19 -2.85
C THR A 114 1.30 -14.98 -3.07
N GLU A 115 0.47 -15.49 -2.17
CA GLU A 115 -0.99 -15.31 -2.22
C GLU A 115 -1.39 -13.84 -2.00
N THR A 116 -0.63 -13.10 -1.19
CA THR A 116 -0.82 -11.65 -0.99
C THR A 116 -0.61 -10.86 -2.28
N ILE A 117 0.41 -11.20 -3.07
CA ILE A 117 0.64 -10.59 -4.40
C ILE A 117 -0.58 -10.82 -5.30
N VAL A 118 -1.04 -12.07 -5.40
CA VAL A 118 -2.19 -12.45 -6.24
C VAL A 118 -3.46 -11.72 -5.78
N ALA A 119 -3.65 -11.59 -4.46
CA ALA A 119 -4.81 -10.89 -3.90
C ALA A 119 -4.78 -9.39 -4.20
N ALA A 120 -3.61 -8.74 -4.16
CA ALA A 120 -3.47 -7.35 -4.57
C ALA A 120 -3.84 -7.18 -6.06
N GLU A 121 -3.26 -7.99 -6.96
CA GLU A 121 -3.58 -7.91 -8.39
C GLU A 121 -5.07 -8.13 -8.69
N LYS A 122 -5.71 -9.08 -7.99
CA LYS A 122 -7.17 -9.30 -8.09
C LYS A 122 -7.98 -8.13 -7.55
N GLY A 123 -7.56 -7.53 -6.45
CA GLY A 123 -8.22 -6.36 -5.87
C GLY A 123 -8.17 -5.16 -6.82
N ALA A 124 -7.03 -4.89 -7.46
CA ALA A 124 -6.93 -3.88 -8.51
C ALA A 124 -7.84 -4.20 -9.70
N LYS A 125 -7.80 -5.43 -10.24
CA LYS A 125 -8.66 -5.86 -11.35
C LYS A 125 -10.15 -5.72 -11.05
N ALA A 126 -10.56 -6.00 -9.82
CA ALA A 126 -11.96 -5.90 -9.40
C ALA A 126 -12.52 -4.47 -9.52
N THR A 127 -11.67 -3.45 -9.49
CA THR A 127 -12.09 -2.05 -9.62
C THR A 127 -12.70 -1.69 -10.98
N ILE A 128 -12.43 -2.48 -12.03
CA ILE A 128 -12.97 -2.26 -13.39
C ILE A 128 -14.50 -2.17 -13.37
N THR A 129 -15.16 -3.01 -12.59
CA THR A 129 -16.64 -3.10 -12.54
C THR A 129 -17.25 -2.29 -11.39
N MET A 130 -16.45 -1.56 -10.62
CA MET A 130 -16.92 -0.78 -9.47
C MET A 130 -17.39 0.61 -9.89
N MET A 131 -18.35 1.15 -9.16
CA MET A 131 -18.71 2.56 -9.22
C MET A 131 -17.76 3.36 -8.33
N ALA A 132 -17.10 4.39 -8.88
CA ALA A 132 -16.27 5.28 -8.08
C ALA A 132 -17.13 6.11 -7.12
N LYS A 133 -16.78 6.08 -5.84
CA LYS A 133 -17.44 6.86 -4.78
C LYS A 133 -16.49 7.84 -4.10
N ALA A 134 -15.19 7.71 -4.35
CA ALA A 134 -14.16 8.58 -3.81
C ALA A 134 -13.17 9.03 -4.89
N GLY A 135 -12.47 10.13 -4.60
CA GLY A 135 -11.44 10.68 -5.48
C GLY A 135 -11.99 11.26 -6.80
N ARG A 136 -11.08 11.61 -7.71
CA ARG A 136 -11.44 12.26 -8.98
C ARG A 136 -12.23 11.36 -9.93
N ALA A 137 -12.11 10.04 -9.78
CA ALA A 137 -12.89 9.08 -10.56
C ALA A 137 -14.39 9.20 -10.28
N ALA A 138 -14.79 9.61 -9.06
CA ALA A 138 -16.20 9.82 -8.72
C ALA A 138 -16.86 10.98 -9.47
N TYR A 139 -16.09 11.84 -10.15
CA TYR A 139 -16.60 12.94 -10.96
C TYR A 139 -16.94 12.52 -12.40
N VAL A 140 -16.58 11.29 -12.78
CA VAL A 140 -16.72 10.76 -14.13
C VAL A 140 -17.85 9.73 -14.14
N SER A 141 -18.70 9.77 -15.17
CA SER A 141 -19.74 8.75 -15.37
C SER A 141 -19.12 7.35 -15.44
N SER A 142 -19.75 6.38 -14.77
CA SER A 142 -19.24 5.00 -14.66
C SER A 142 -19.06 4.32 -16.03
N GLU A 143 -19.79 4.76 -17.06
CA GLU A 143 -19.67 4.25 -18.44
C GLU A 143 -18.31 4.51 -19.11
N HIS A 144 -17.57 5.51 -18.61
CA HIS A 144 -16.23 5.87 -19.06
C HIS A 144 -15.12 5.20 -18.25
N LEU A 145 -15.45 4.59 -17.11
CA LEU A 145 -14.48 3.99 -16.21
C LEU A 145 -14.30 2.49 -16.51
N ARG A 146 -13.66 2.18 -17.64
CA ARG A 146 -13.50 0.80 -18.18
C ARG A 146 -12.19 0.10 -17.84
N GLU A 147 -11.27 0.81 -17.19
CA GLU A 147 -9.96 0.29 -16.78
C GLU A 147 -9.88 0.13 -15.25
N GLU A 148 -8.81 -0.47 -14.76
CA GLU A 148 -8.53 -0.49 -13.32
C GLU A 148 -8.44 0.95 -12.79
N ASP A 149 -8.84 1.17 -11.53
CA ASP A 149 -8.50 2.42 -10.85
C ASP A 149 -6.98 2.61 -10.84
N ALA A 150 -6.53 3.80 -11.24
CA ALA A 150 -5.10 4.08 -11.34
C ALA A 150 -4.39 3.97 -9.98
N GLY A 151 -5.06 4.31 -8.88
CA GLY A 151 -4.54 4.17 -7.52
C GLY A 151 -4.41 2.70 -7.12
N ALA A 152 -5.43 1.90 -7.37
CA ALA A 152 -5.44 0.46 -7.13
C ALA A 152 -4.39 -0.28 -7.97
N HIS A 153 -4.28 0.08 -9.25
CA HIS A 153 -3.28 -0.48 -10.16
C HIS A 153 -1.85 -0.18 -9.67
N ALA A 154 -1.57 1.09 -9.36
CA ALA A 154 -0.26 1.49 -8.82
C ALA A 154 0.06 0.75 -7.51
N ALA A 155 -0.94 0.58 -6.63
CA ALA A 155 -0.77 -0.11 -5.36
C ALA A 155 -0.53 -1.62 -5.49
N ALA A 156 -1.18 -2.28 -6.45
CA ALA A 156 -0.88 -3.66 -6.78
C ALA A 156 0.56 -3.79 -7.33
N LEU A 157 1.00 -2.86 -8.17
CA LEU A 157 2.35 -2.89 -8.76
C LEU A 157 3.45 -2.79 -7.70
N TRP A 158 3.40 -1.81 -6.79
CA TRP A 158 4.43 -1.70 -5.77
C TRP A 158 4.34 -2.82 -4.72
N THR A 159 3.12 -3.32 -4.40
CA THR A 159 2.95 -4.48 -3.52
C THR A 159 3.66 -5.69 -4.11
N ARG A 160 3.40 -6.00 -5.38
CA ARG A 160 4.07 -7.07 -6.11
C ARG A 160 5.59 -6.91 -6.11
N ALA A 161 6.09 -5.71 -6.41
CA ALA A 161 7.52 -5.44 -6.47
C ALA A 161 8.22 -5.71 -5.13
N ILE A 162 7.68 -5.20 -4.03
CA ILE A 162 8.22 -5.38 -2.67
C ILE A 162 8.20 -6.86 -2.30
N LEU A 163 7.05 -7.52 -2.40
CA LEU A 163 6.90 -8.90 -1.94
C LEU A 163 7.69 -9.88 -2.81
N SER A 164 7.77 -9.68 -4.13
CA SER A 164 8.61 -10.51 -5.00
C SER A 164 10.09 -10.42 -4.62
N LYS A 165 10.55 -9.21 -4.27
CA LYS A 165 11.92 -9.01 -3.80
C LYS A 165 12.16 -9.70 -2.46
N ILE A 166 11.25 -9.57 -1.49
CA ILE A 166 11.35 -10.26 -0.20
C ILE A 166 11.39 -11.78 -0.38
N ILE A 167 10.50 -12.34 -1.21
CA ILE A 167 10.46 -13.78 -1.47
C ILE A 167 11.80 -14.26 -2.05
N LYS A 168 12.38 -13.50 -2.97
CA LYS A 168 13.68 -13.82 -3.58
C LYS A 168 14.83 -13.73 -2.57
N GLU A 169 14.84 -12.77 -1.65
CA GLU A 169 15.92 -12.64 -0.67
C GLU A 169 15.83 -13.68 0.46
N LEU A 170 14.62 -14.09 0.86
CA LEU A 170 14.42 -14.96 2.01
C LEU A 170 14.23 -16.45 1.67
N TYR A 171 13.85 -16.77 0.43
CA TYR A 171 13.46 -18.14 0.03
C TYR A 171 13.95 -18.57 -1.36
N ALA A 172 14.97 -17.90 -1.90
CA ALA A 172 15.68 -18.36 -3.10
C ALA A 172 16.90 -19.23 -2.75
#